data_AF-A0A954KQ22-F1
#
_entry.id   AF-A0A954KQ22-F1
#
_cell.length_a   1.000
_cell.length_b   1.000
_cell.length_c   1.000
_cell.angle_alpha   90.00
_cell.angle_beta   90.00
_cell.angle_gamma   90.00
#
_symmetry.space_group_name_H-M   'P 1'
#
loop_
_entity.id
_entity.type
_entity.pdbx_description
1 polymer ?
#
loop_
_entity_poly.entity_id
_entity_poly.type
_entity_poly.pdbx_seq_one_letter_code
_entity_poly.pdbx_strand_id
1 'polypeptide(L)'
;YRVTVKQNQPQLHQRLNELFEQYAQQDYQVKGLRKQISKPQRSHGRTEQRFCYAIGVPPADKVFQRWPSLQSIGLLNRHSRTSDRRSAQQAK
;
A
#
# COMPACT_ATOMS: atom_id res chain seq x y z
N TYR A 1 13.22 6.02 -10.35
CA TYR A 1 11.92 6.10 -11.07
C TYR A 1 10.87 5.31 -10.30
N ARG A 2 9.61 5.76 -10.29
CA ARG A 2 8.49 5.03 -9.67
C ARG A 2 7.32 4.96 -10.66
N VAL A 3 6.81 3.75 -10.90
CA VAL A 3 5.61 3.53 -11.71
C VAL A 3 4.46 3.19 -10.76
N THR A 4 3.33 3.87 -10.91
CA THR A 4 2.15 3.55 -10.12
C THR A 4 1.38 2.44 -10.82
N VAL A 5 1.15 1.33 -10.12
CA VAL A 5 0.37 0.21 -10.62
C VAL A 5 -1.08 0.41 -10.18
N LYS A 6 -1.99 0.42 -11.14
CA LYS A 6 -3.44 0.41 -10.94
C LYS A 6 -4.03 -0.61 -11.92
N GLN A 7 -5.28 -0.43 -12.32
CA GLN A 7 -5.94 -1.25 -13.34
C GLN A 7 -5.32 -1.15 -14.75
N ASN A 8 -4.34 -0.27 -14.98
CA ASN A 8 -3.56 -0.24 -16.23
C ASN A 8 -2.66 -1.46 -16.43
N GLN A 9 -2.41 -2.25 -15.38
CA GLN A 9 -1.65 -3.51 -15.43
C GLN A 9 -2.34 -4.55 -14.53
N PRO A 10 -3.44 -5.16 -14.99
CA PRO A 10 -4.39 -5.87 -14.12
C PRO A 10 -3.76 -7.05 -13.37
N GLN A 11 -2.93 -7.86 -14.04
CA GLN A 11 -2.25 -9.00 -13.41
C GLN A 11 -1.26 -8.55 -12.32
N LEU A 12 -0.46 -7.51 -12.58
CA LEU A 12 0.47 -6.98 -11.60
C LEU A 12 -0.27 -6.34 -10.42
N HIS A 13 -1.34 -5.60 -10.70
CA HIS A 13 -2.16 -4.97 -9.68
C HIS A 13 -2.81 -6.00 -8.75
N GLN A 14 -3.42 -7.04 -9.31
CA GLN A 14 -4.00 -8.13 -8.54
C GLN A 14 -2.94 -8.81 -7.67
N ARG A 15 -1.80 -9.14 -8.25
CA ARG A 15 -0.75 -9.86 -7.52
C ARG A 15 -0.15 -9.01 -6.38
N LEU A 16 0.02 -7.72 -6.59
CA LEU A 16 0.44 -6.79 -5.53
C LEU A 16 -0.59 -6.73 -4.39
N ASN A 17 -1.89 -6.69 -4.71
CA ASN A 17 -2.93 -6.69 -3.69
C ASN A 17 -2.91 -7.96 -2.85
N GLU A 18 -2.87 -9.14 -3.49
CA GLU A 18 -2.75 -10.43 -2.79
C GLU A 18 -1.53 -10.47 -1.87
N LEU A 19 -0.38 -10.00 -2.36
CA LEU A 19 0.86 -9.99 -1.59
C LEU A 19 0.78 -9.07 -0.36
N PHE A 20 0.26 -7.85 -0.52
CA PHE A 20 0.11 -6.92 0.60
C PHE A 20 -1.00 -7.35 1.56
N GLU A 21 -2.01 -8.09 1.11
CA GLU A 21 -3.01 -8.72 1.96
C GLU A 21 -2.39 -9.84 2.81
N GLN A 22 -1.53 -10.69 2.23
CA GLN A 22 -0.74 -11.67 2.99
C GLN A 22 0.15 -10.99 4.04
N TYR A 23 0.76 -9.84 3.71
CA TYR A 23 1.54 -9.07 4.68
C TYR A 23 0.65 -8.48 5.78
N ALA A 24 -0.57 -8.05 5.45
CA ALA A 24 -1.54 -7.55 6.42
C ALA A 24 -1.95 -8.64 7.43
N GLN A 25 -2.09 -9.90 7.00
CA GLN A 25 -2.35 -11.03 7.89
C GLN A 25 -1.23 -11.28 8.90
N GLN A 26 -0.03 -10.75 8.65
CA GLN A 26 1.13 -10.80 9.55
C GLN A 26 1.40 -9.45 10.22
N ASP A 27 0.40 -8.57 10.31
CA ASP A 27 0.54 -7.21 10.85
C ASP A 27 1.65 -6.37 10.21
N TYR A 28 1.99 -6.69 8.95
CA TYR A 28 3.13 -6.14 8.22
C TYR A 28 4.48 -6.37 8.95
N GLN A 29 4.62 -7.46 9.70
CA GLN A 29 5.85 -7.89 10.35
C GLN A 29 6.64 -8.87 9.47
N VAL A 30 6.93 -8.46 8.24
CA VAL A 30 7.63 -9.28 7.26
C VAL A 30 9.11 -8.92 7.25
N LYS A 31 10.01 -9.92 7.23
CA LYS A 31 11.46 -9.68 7.18
C LYS A 31 11.82 -8.84 5.95
N GLY A 32 12.49 -7.71 6.18
CA GLY A 32 12.93 -6.78 5.13
C GLY A 32 11.87 -5.77 4.68
N LEU A 33 10.63 -5.86 5.18
CA LEU A 33 9.60 -4.85 4.93
C LEU A 33 9.91 -3.59 5.74
N ARG A 34 10.03 -2.46 5.04
CA ARG A 34 10.16 -1.14 5.65
C ARG A 34 8.79 -0.48 5.73
N LYS A 35 8.47 0.06 6.90
CA LYS A 35 7.20 0.74 7.20
C LYS A 35 7.49 2.16 7.67
N GLN A 36 6.87 3.13 7.00
CA GLN A 36 6.87 4.53 7.43
C GLN A 36 5.43 5.02 7.50
N ILE A 37 5.02 5.48 8.69
CA ILE A 37 3.72 6.08 8.92
C ILE A 37 3.93 7.56 9.18
N SER A 38 3.27 8.43 8.40
CA SER A 38 3.31 9.86 8.67
C SER A 38 2.50 10.18 9.93
N LYS A 39 2.88 11.26 10.62
CA LYS A 39 1.97 11.87 11.59
C LYS A 39 0.66 12.27 10.88
N PRO A 40 -0.50 12.18 11.53
CA PRO A 40 -1.74 12.74 11.00
C PRO A 40 -1.56 14.24 10.76
N GLN A 41 -1.89 14.71 9.56
CA GLN A 41 -1.83 16.11 9.18
C GLN A 41 -3.26 16.63 9.01
N ARG A 42 -3.60 17.72 9.70
CA ARG A 42 -4.87 18.41 9.54
C ARG A 42 -4.72 19.54 8.53
N SER A 43 -5.58 19.56 7.52
CA SER A 43 -5.63 20.62 6.50
C SER A 43 -7.04 20.69 5.93
N HIS A 44 -7.59 21.90 5.78
CA HIS A 44 -8.91 22.15 5.16
C HIS A 44 -10.04 21.22 5.68
N GLY A 45 -10.18 21.06 7.00
CA GLY A 45 -11.21 20.20 7.62
C GLY A 45 -11.00 18.69 7.48
N ARG A 46 -9.88 18.26 6.90
CA ARG A 46 -9.52 16.86 6.72
C ARG A 46 -8.29 16.51 7.56
N THR A 47 -8.29 15.33 8.16
CA THR A 47 -7.10 14.71 8.73
C THR A 47 -6.59 13.65 7.76
N GLU A 48 -5.39 13.83 7.23
CA GLU A 48 -4.71 12.86 6.37
C GLU A 48 -3.62 12.12 7.12
N GLN A 49 -3.50 10.81 6.88
CA GLN A 49 -2.39 10.00 7.34
C GLN A 49 -1.93 9.09 6.21
N ARG A 50 -0.62 8.97 6.03
CA ARG A 50 -0.01 8.14 4.98
C ARG A 50 0.71 6.96 5.60
N PHE A 51 0.48 5.80 5.02
CA PHE A 51 1.15 4.55 5.35
C PHE A 51 1.95 4.11 4.12
N CYS A 52 3.27 4.08 4.26
CA CYS A 52 4.20 3.71 3.22
C CYS A 52 4.85 2.38 3.60
N TYR A 53 4.72 1.38 2.73
CA TYR A 53 5.36 0.08 2.85
C TYR A 53 6.27 -0.14 1.65
N ALA A 54 7.47 -0.67 1.87
CA ALA A 54 8.40 -1.00 0.80
C ALA A 54 9.22 -2.25 1.15
N ILE A 55 9.38 -3.15 0.19
CA ILE A 55 10.17 -4.36 0.33
C ILE A 55 10.90 -4.65 -0.99
N GLY A 56 12.01 -5.38 -0.92
CA GLY A 56 12.66 -5.94 -2.11
C GLY A 56 11.72 -6.85 -2.88
N VAL A 57 11.93 -6.99 -4.19
CA VAL A 57 11.12 -7.90 -5.02
C VAL A 57 11.25 -9.34 -4.51
N PRO A 58 10.15 -10.04 -4.21
CA PRO A 58 10.19 -11.46 -3.88
C PRO A 58 10.74 -12.27 -5.06
N PRO A 59 11.85 -13.00 -4.91
CA PRO A 59 12.56 -13.62 -6.04
C PRO A 59 11.77 -14.77 -6.71
N ALA A 60 10.83 -15.39 -6.00
CA ALA A 60 10.05 -16.54 -6.49
C ALA A 60 8.81 -16.14 -7.30
N ASP A 61 8.46 -14.86 -7.37
CA ASP A 61 7.18 -14.43 -7.94
C ASP A 61 7.31 -14.10 -9.43
N LYS A 62 6.73 -14.97 -10.26
CA LYS A 62 6.85 -14.92 -11.73
C LYS A 62 6.32 -13.62 -12.33
N VAL A 63 5.38 -12.95 -11.68
CA VAL A 63 4.83 -11.69 -12.21
C VAL A 63 5.94 -10.66 -12.41
N PHE A 64 6.94 -10.61 -11.52
CA PHE A 64 8.00 -9.62 -11.57
C PHE A 64 9.09 -9.92 -12.60
N GLN A 65 9.15 -11.13 -13.16
CA GLN A 65 10.17 -11.52 -14.15
C GLN A 65 10.14 -10.65 -15.42
N ARG A 66 8.98 -10.09 -15.76
CA ARG A 66 8.85 -9.13 -16.86
C ARG A 66 9.66 -7.83 -16.64
N TRP A 67 10.06 -7.54 -15.40
CA TRP A 67 10.81 -6.35 -15.01
C TRP A 67 12.12 -6.74 -14.31
N PRO A 68 13.15 -7.18 -15.05
CA PRO A 68 14.40 -7.69 -14.47
C PRO A 68 15.17 -6.64 -13.65
N SER A 69 14.98 -5.35 -13.93
CA SER A 69 15.61 -4.25 -13.18
C SER A 69 14.76 -3.76 -11.99
N LEU A 70 13.62 -4.39 -11.69
CA LEU A 70 12.78 -4.01 -10.56
C LEU A 70 13.45 -4.42 -9.24
N GLN A 71 13.74 -3.44 -8.40
CA GLN A 71 14.45 -3.68 -7.13
C GLN A 71 13.52 -3.78 -5.93
N SER A 72 12.39 -3.08 -5.97
CA SER A 72 11.47 -3.00 -4.84
C SER A 72 10.03 -2.79 -5.30
N ILE A 73 9.11 -3.27 -4.48
CA ILE A 73 7.68 -3.00 -4.56
C ILE A 73 7.24 -2.27 -3.30
N GLY A 74 6.14 -1.53 -3.41
CA GLY A 74 5.64 -0.77 -2.27
C GLY A 74 4.16 -0.46 -2.37
N LEU A 75 3.55 -0.29 -1.20
CA LEU A 75 2.17 0.13 -1.03
C LEU A 75 2.16 1.51 -0.37
N LEU A 76 1.41 2.43 -0.98
CA LEU A 76 1.12 3.73 -0.40
C LEU A 76 -0.38 3.83 -0.15
N ASN A 77 -0.76 3.81 1.13
CA ASN A 77 -2.15 4.01 1.53
C ASN A 77 -2.33 5.42 2.12
N ARG A 78 -3.34 6.15 1.66
CA ARG A 78 -3.73 7.46 2.21
C ARG A 78 -5.08 7.32 2.88
N HIS A 79 -5.09 7.45 4.20
CA HIS A 79 -6.32 7.57 4.97
C HIS A 79 -6.68 9.05 5.13
N SER A 80 -7.91 9.42 4.76
CA SER A 80 -8.42 10.78 4.93
C SER A 80 -9.73 10.70 5.71
N ARG A 81 -9.82 11.44 6.83
CA ARG A 81 -11.04 11.59 7.62
C ARG A 81 -11.46 13.04 7.58
N THR A 82 -12.69 13.31 7.14
CA THR A 82 -13.30 14.65 7.23
C THR A 82 -13.99 14.77 8.58
N SER A 83 -13.84 15.91 9.27
CA SER A 83 -14.60 16.20 10.47
C SER A 83 -16.03 16.63 10.12
N ASP A 84 -16.82 15.75 9.53
CA ASP A 84 -18.25 15.99 9.38
C ASP A 84 -18.99 15.24 10.50
N ARG A 85 -19.84 15.97 11.23
CA ARG A 85 -20.76 15.44 12.27
C ARG A 85 -21.86 14.51 11.70
N ARG A 86 -21.62 13.85 10.57
CA ARG A 86 -22.51 12.88 9.92
C ARG A 86 -21.71 11.87 9.11
N SER A 87 -21.24 10.81 9.74
CA SER A 87 -20.94 9.53 9.09
C SER A 87 -20.95 8.44 10.16
N ALA A 88 -22.14 8.18 10.68
CA ALA A 88 -22.45 6.89 11.26
C ALA A 88 -22.42 5.84 10.13
N GLN A 89 -21.91 4.65 10.48
CA GLN A 89 -22.08 3.38 9.77
C GLN A 89 -21.42 3.23 8.39
N GLN A 90 -20.34 2.43 8.34
CA GLN A 90 -20.39 1.11 7.68
C GLN A 90 -19.05 0.37 7.84
N ALA A 91 -19.07 -0.70 8.62
CA ALA A 91 -18.52 -2.00 8.23
C ALA A 91 -19.10 -3.02 9.23
N LYS A 92 -20.16 -3.71 8.78
CA LYS A 92 -20.50 -5.06 9.25
C LYS A 92 -19.58 -6.03 8.54
#